data_AF-A0A317CL78-F1
#
_entry.id   AF-A0A317CL78-F1
#
_cell.length_a   1.000
_cell.length_b   1.000
_cell.length_c   1.000
_cell.angle_alpha   90.00
_cell.angle_beta   90.00
_cell.angle_gamma   90.00
#
_symmetry.space_group_name_H-M   'P 1'
#
loop_
_entity.id
_entity.type
_entity.pdbx_description
1 polymer ?
#
loop_
_entity_poly.entity_id
_entity_poly.type
_entity_poly.pdbx_seq_one_letter_code
_entity_poly.pdbx_strand_id
1 'polypeptide(L)'
;MAGSHEKLPRVFWVQIALVLIVGLFYIFSPSPKSHGVAEATPAQKQMIVALEPIGNVEIKKEAAEPGAARAGGDTVKRVCAVCHSIGLANAPKLEASAKADWETRMAGDMNSLVQSAITGKGGMPARGGDPSLTDEEMYAAVADMLSTAGIEVAATAEVADTTAAVTDVEAPVVEVAAIKLDTVVASALGESTYKSSCFACHDTGAANSPIIGDKIAWAPRLETGVVALHASALKGKGAMPAKGGNPTLSDEEVIEAVNYIIANSK
;
A
#
# COMPACT_ATOMS: atom_id res chain seq x y z
N MET A 1 -42.63 -21.27 -62.08
CA MET A 1 -41.52 -20.86 -61.21
C MET A 1 -40.87 -22.13 -60.66
N ALA A 2 -39.83 -22.65 -61.34
CA ALA A 2 -39.12 -23.85 -60.93
C ALA A 2 -37.90 -23.42 -60.11
N GLY A 3 -37.94 -23.61 -58.80
CA GLY A 3 -36.83 -23.31 -57.89
C GLY A 3 -35.72 -24.34 -58.07
N SER A 4 -34.55 -23.91 -58.50
CA SER A 4 -33.36 -24.74 -58.52
C SER A 4 -32.94 -25.05 -57.08
N HIS A 5 -33.04 -26.32 -56.68
CA HIS A 5 -32.38 -26.82 -55.49
C HIS A 5 -30.86 -26.81 -55.73
N GLU A 6 -30.21 -25.68 -55.47
CA GLU A 6 -28.76 -25.61 -55.40
C GLU A 6 -28.30 -26.49 -54.24
N LYS A 7 -27.62 -27.59 -54.57
CA LYS A 7 -27.10 -28.53 -53.58
C LYS A 7 -26.06 -27.80 -52.73
N LEU A 8 -26.37 -27.61 -51.45
CA LEU A 8 -25.46 -27.00 -50.49
C LEU A 8 -24.09 -27.69 -50.53
N PRO A 9 -22.99 -26.92 -50.47
CA PRO A 9 -21.64 -27.46 -50.61
C PRO A 9 -21.37 -28.50 -49.51
N ARG A 10 -20.58 -29.54 -49.83
CA ARG A 10 -20.26 -30.62 -48.88
C ARG A 10 -19.73 -30.11 -47.53
N VAL A 11 -19.07 -28.95 -47.53
CA VAL A 11 -18.56 -28.26 -46.34
C VAL A 11 -19.67 -27.85 -45.37
N PHE A 12 -20.84 -27.46 -45.87
CA PHE A 12 -22.01 -27.08 -45.05
C PHE A 12 -22.52 -28.28 -44.23
N TRP A 13 -22.58 -29.46 -44.83
CA TRP A 13 -22.98 -30.68 -44.14
C TRP A 13 -21.94 -31.16 -43.11
N VAL A 14 -20.65 -30.95 -43.38
CA VAL A 14 -19.56 -31.22 -42.43
C VAL A 14 -19.66 -30.31 -41.21
N GLN A 15 -19.95 -29.02 -41.40
CA GLN A 15 -20.13 -28.07 -40.29
C GLN A 15 -21.36 -28.38 -39.45
N ILE A 16 -22.48 -28.77 -40.05
CA ILE A 16 -23.67 -29.21 -39.31
C ILE A 16 -23.35 -30.45 -38.46
N ALA A 17 -22.65 -31.44 -39.02
CA ALA A 17 -22.27 -32.64 -38.27
C ALA A 17 -21.34 -32.30 -37.08
N LEU A 18 -20.37 -31.40 -37.27
CA LEU A 18 -19.46 -30.96 -36.21
C LEU A 18 -20.20 -30.25 -35.07
N VAL A 19 -21.13 -29.35 -35.38
CA VAL A 19 -21.93 -28.63 -34.38
C VAL A 19 -22.83 -29.60 -33.60
N LEU A 20 -23.43 -30.58 -34.27
CA LEU A 20 -24.24 -31.60 -33.60
C LEU A 20 -23.40 -32.47 -32.66
N ILE A 21 -22.18 -32.84 -33.04
CA ILE A 21 -21.27 -33.63 -32.20
C ILE A 21 -20.86 -32.83 -30.97
N VAL A 22 -20.45 -31.56 -31.13
CA VAL A 22 -20.06 -30.69 -29.99
C VAL A 22 -21.26 -30.44 -29.07
N GLY A 23 -22.46 -30.21 -29.62
CA GLY A 23 -23.69 -30.08 -28.85
C GLY A 23 -24.03 -31.35 -28.06
N LEU A 24 -23.84 -32.54 -28.66
CA LEU A 24 -24.03 -33.81 -27.97
C LEU A 24 -23.04 -33.97 -26.81
N PHE A 25 -21.76 -33.65 -27.03
CA PHE A 25 -20.76 -33.67 -25.96
C PHE A 25 -21.08 -32.67 -24.84
N TYR A 26 -21.63 -31.50 -25.16
CA TYR A 26 -22.03 -30.51 -24.16
C TYR A 26 -23.23 -31.00 -23.32
N ILE A 27 -24.24 -31.62 -23.95
CA ILE A 27 -25.42 -32.16 -23.26
C ILE A 27 -25.06 -33.36 -22.36
N PHE A 28 -24.11 -34.19 -22.79
CA PHE A 28 -23.66 -35.36 -22.02
C PHE A 28 -22.42 -35.11 -21.16
N SER A 29 -21.91 -33.87 -21.13
CA SER A 29 -20.83 -33.50 -20.22
C SER A 29 -21.37 -33.54 -18.79
N PRO A 30 -20.76 -34.29 -17.86
CA PRO A 30 -21.23 -34.33 -16.49
C PRO A 30 -21.14 -32.94 -15.88
N SER A 31 -22.28 -32.38 -15.46
CA SER A 31 -22.31 -31.15 -14.68
C SER A 31 -21.39 -31.30 -13.47
N PRO A 32 -20.57 -30.29 -13.10
CA PRO A 32 -19.84 -30.33 -11.85
C PRO A 32 -20.88 -30.50 -10.75
N LYS A 33 -20.85 -31.65 -10.06
CA LYS A 33 -21.68 -31.86 -8.88
C LYS A 33 -21.36 -30.71 -7.94
N SER A 34 -22.35 -29.85 -7.69
CA SER A 34 -22.27 -28.94 -6.56
C SER A 34 -22.01 -29.82 -5.35
N HIS A 35 -20.90 -29.57 -4.65
CA HIS A 35 -20.69 -30.15 -3.33
C HIS A 35 -21.73 -29.52 -2.40
N GLY A 36 -22.97 -30.02 -2.47
CA GLY A 36 -23.95 -29.78 -1.43
C GLY A 36 -23.33 -30.33 -0.16
N VAL A 37 -23.15 -29.46 0.84
CA VAL A 37 -22.76 -29.88 2.19
C VAL A 37 -23.73 -30.98 2.62
N ALA A 38 -23.23 -32.21 2.67
CA ALA A 38 -23.98 -33.32 3.25
C ALA A 38 -24.29 -32.95 4.71
N GLU A 39 -25.51 -33.22 5.16
CA GLU A 39 -25.89 -32.99 6.55
C GLU A 39 -24.87 -33.67 7.48
N ALA A 40 -24.39 -32.90 8.47
CA ALA A 40 -23.40 -33.38 9.42
C ALA A 40 -23.91 -34.67 10.12
N THR A 41 -23.07 -35.70 10.10
CA THR A 41 -23.29 -36.96 10.80
C THR A 41 -23.46 -36.74 12.31
N PRO A 42 -24.10 -37.66 13.05
CA PRO A 42 -24.26 -37.55 14.51
C PRO A 42 -22.91 -37.33 15.25
N ALA A 43 -21.82 -37.90 14.75
CA ALA A 43 -20.48 -37.69 15.28
C ALA A 43 -19.95 -36.26 15.03
N GLN A 44 -20.21 -35.70 13.85
CA GLN A 44 -19.88 -34.29 13.55
C GLN A 44 -20.73 -33.32 14.38
N LYS A 45 -21.99 -33.66 14.67
CA LYS A 45 -22.86 -32.86 15.55
C LYS A 45 -22.32 -32.82 16.99
N GLN A 46 -21.81 -33.94 17.52
CA GLN A 46 -21.15 -33.96 18.83
C GLN A 46 -19.84 -33.17 18.88
N MET A 47 -19.08 -33.14 17.78
CA MET A 47 -17.86 -32.33 17.71
C MET A 47 -18.14 -30.83 17.65
N ILE A 48 -19.28 -30.41 17.10
CA ILE A 48 -19.73 -29.01 17.10
C ILE A 48 -20.15 -28.58 18.52
N VAL A 49 -20.77 -29.46 19.30
CA VAL A 49 -21.11 -29.18 20.72
C VAL A 49 -19.85 -29.00 21.57
N ALA A 50 -18.75 -29.68 21.24
CA ALA A 50 -17.46 -29.48 21.91
C ALA A 50 -16.74 -28.17 21.53
N LEU A 51 -17.24 -27.43 20.53
CA LEU A 51 -16.74 -26.12 20.10
C LEU A 51 -17.58 -24.96 20.67
N GLU A 52 -18.60 -25.25 21.49
CA GLU A 52 -19.32 -24.20 22.21
C GLU A 52 -18.36 -23.51 23.20
N PRO A 53 -18.33 -22.17 23.24
CA PRO A 53 -17.38 -21.45 24.09
C PRO A 53 -17.65 -21.77 25.56
N ILE A 54 -16.62 -22.25 26.26
CA ILE A 54 -16.68 -22.72 27.66
C ILE A 54 -16.68 -21.55 28.67
N GLY A 55 -16.91 -20.32 28.20
CA GLY A 55 -16.91 -19.13 29.03
C GLY A 55 -16.96 -17.85 28.20
N ASN A 56 -17.66 -16.85 28.73
CA ASN A 56 -17.75 -15.52 28.15
C ASN A 56 -16.58 -14.70 28.72
N VAL A 57 -15.63 -14.31 27.87
CA VAL A 57 -14.64 -13.31 28.24
C VAL A 57 -15.27 -11.95 28.01
N GLU A 58 -15.80 -11.32 29.07
CA GLU A 58 -16.06 -9.88 29.03
C GLU A 58 -14.71 -9.17 29.05
N ILE A 59 -14.29 -8.66 27.89
CA ILE A 59 -13.21 -7.69 27.82
C ILE A 59 -13.76 -6.40 28.42
N LYS A 60 -13.48 -6.17 29.71
CA LYS A 60 -13.73 -4.88 30.35
C LYS A 60 -12.66 -3.89 29.92
N LYS A 61 -12.79 -3.43 28.67
CA LYS A 61 -12.22 -2.25 28.00
C LYS A 61 -12.09 -2.62 26.53
N GLU A 62 -12.86 -2.00 25.65
CA GLU A 62 -12.64 -2.10 24.21
C GLU A 62 -11.14 -1.99 23.92
N ALA A 63 -10.61 -2.89 23.08
CA ALA A 63 -9.34 -2.67 22.43
C ALA A 63 -9.43 -1.28 21.81
N ALA A 64 -8.58 -0.36 22.27
CA ALA A 64 -8.58 1.00 21.79
C ALA A 64 -8.51 0.94 20.26
N GLU A 65 -9.41 1.67 19.61
CA GLU A 65 -9.29 2.01 18.20
C GLU A 65 -7.84 2.39 17.88
N PRO A 66 -7.33 2.13 16.66
CA PRO A 66 -6.01 2.61 16.26
C PRO A 66 -5.96 4.11 16.58
N GLY A 67 -5.21 4.44 17.63
CA GLY A 67 -5.24 5.77 18.20
C GLY A 67 -4.84 6.74 17.11
N ALA A 68 -5.63 7.81 16.95
CA ALA A 68 -5.32 8.93 16.07
C ALA A 68 -3.81 9.23 16.10
N ALA A 69 -3.22 9.40 14.92
CA ALA A 69 -1.80 9.65 14.73
C ALA A 69 -1.26 10.57 15.82
N ARG A 70 -0.41 10.04 16.70
CA ARG A 70 0.21 10.85 17.73
C ARG A 70 1.13 11.84 17.03
N ALA A 71 1.03 13.12 17.38
CA ALA A 71 1.92 14.15 16.86
C ALA A 71 3.38 13.69 17.07
N GLY A 72 4.23 13.79 16.03
CA GLY A 72 5.58 13.22 16.02
C GLY A 72 6.40 13.52 17.28
N GLY A 73 6.26 14.74 17.85
CA GLY A 73 6.95 15.13 19.08
C GLY A 73 6.59 14.35 20.35
N ASP A 74 5.37 13.81 20.46
CA ASP A 74 4.99 12.95 21.60
C ASP A 74 5.59 11.55 21.49
N THR A 75 5.87 11.10 20.27
CA THR A 75 6.57 9.84 20.01
C THR A 75 8.07 9.99 20.25
N VAL A 76 8.66 11.10 19.82
CA VAL A 76 10.09 11.40 20.08
C VAL A 76 10.39 11.44 21.57
N LYS A 77 9.58 12.14 22.37
CA LYS A 77 9.78 12.25 23.84
C LYS A 77 9.66 10.91 24.57
N ARG A 78 8.71 10.07 24.14
CA ARG A 78 8.39 8.80 24.81
C ARG A 78 9.35 7.67 24.45
N VAL A 79 9.73 7.58 23.17
CA VAL A 79 10.41 6.41 22.61
C VAL A 79 11.86 6.72 22.28
N CYS A 80 12.16 7.90 21.73
CA CYS A 80 13.45 8.19 21.11
C CYS A 80 14.39 8.98 22.03
N ALA A 81 13.86 9.86 22.88
CA ALA A 81 14.63 10.85 23.63
C ALA A 81 15.63 10.23 24.62
N VAL A 82 15.36 9.03 25.15
CA VAL A 82 16.27 8.32 26.07
C VAL A 82 17.66 8.15 25.47
N CYS A 83 17.73 7.84 24.18
CA CYS A 83 19.01 7.65 23.48
C CYS A 83 19.46 8.93 22.76
N HIS A 84 18.54 9.63 22.09
CA HIS A 84 18.87 10.72 21.20
C HIS A 84 19.08 12.09 21.90
N SER A 85 18.72 12.24 23.18
CA SER A 85 19.04 13.47 23.92
C SER A 85 20.54 13.57 24.26
N ILE A 86 21.14 12.44 24.66
CA ILE A 86 22.53 12.37 25.10
C ILE A 86 23.48 11.75 24.06
N GLY A 87 22.94 11.19 22.98
CA GLY A 87 23.70 10.48 21.95
C GLY A 87 24.16 9.08 22.37
N LEU A 88 23.34 8.38 23.15
CA LEU A 88 23.64 7.04 23.64
C LEU A 88 23.84 6.07 22.46
N ALA A 89 24.77 5.12 22.59
CA ALA A 89 25.06 4.13 21.55
C ALA A 89 25.38 4.74 20.17
N ASN A 90 26.03 5.91 20.16
CA ASN A 90 26.35 6.67 18.94
C ASN A 90 25.10 7.19 18.19
N ALA A 91 24.00 7.39 18.91
CA ALA A 91 22.81 8.05 18.37
C ALA A 91 23.11 9.52 18.05
N PRO A 92 22.60 10.07 16.93
CA PRO A 92 22.69 11.49 16.65
C PRO A 92 21.86 12.28 17.67
N LYS A 93 22.41 13.39 18.17
CA LYS A 93 21.80 14.19 19.23
C LYS A 93 20.69 15.11 18.72
N LEU A 94 19.68 15.36 19.54
CA LEU A 94 18.57 16.29 19.23
C LEU A 94 18.85 17.69 19.76
N GLU A 95 19.85 18.33 19.16
CA GLU A 95 20.23 19.70 19.48
C GLU A 95 20.79 20.38 18.23
N ALA A 96 20.69 21.71 18.17
CA ALA A 96 21.14 22.49 17.03
C ALA A 96 22.63 22.29 16.70
N SER A 97 23.47 21.97 17.70
CA SER A 97 24.90 21.65 17.50
C SER A 97 25.15 20.35 16.75
N ALA A 98 24.16 19.46 16.65
CA ALA A 98 24.27 18.18 15.94
C ALA A 98 23.82 18.25 14.47
N LYS A 99 23.49 19.44 13.96
CA LYS A 99 23.03 19.65 12.58
C LYS A 99 23.90 18.94 11.54
N ALA A 100 25.22 19.07 11.62
CA ALA A 100 26.16 18.43 10.68
C ALA A 100 26.10 16.89 10.72
N ASP A 101 25.84 16.29 11.90
CA ASP A 101 25.69 14.84 12.04
C ASP A 101 24.42 14.34 11.33
N TRP A 102 23.35 15.12 11.42
CA TRP A 102 22.09 14.82 10.76
C TRP A 102 22.15 15.09 9.26
N GLU A 103 22.79 16.16 8.80
CA GLU A 103 23.03 16.43 7.37
C GLU A 103 23.83 15.31 6.70
N THR A 104 24.85 14.79 7.39
CA THR A 104 25.63 13.63 6.91
C THR A 104 24.77 12.37 6.80
N ARG A 105 23.79 12.19 7.71
CA ARG A 105 22.88 11.04 7.72
C ARG A 105 21.73 11.20 6.72
N MET A 106 21.38 12.44 6.39
CA MET A 106 20.52 12.86 5.29
C MET A 106 21.23 12.91 3.93
N ALA A 107 22.45 12.36 3.82
CA ALA A 107 23.05 12.11 2.50
C ALA A 107 22.22 11.12 1.65
N GLY A 108 21.30 10.37 2.28
CA GLY A 108 20.11 9.81 1.63
C GLY A 108 18.89 10.67 1.92
N ASP A 109 17.88 10.61 1.04
CA ASP A 109 16.60 11.29 1.23
C ASP A 109 15.93 11.00 2.59
N MET A 110 14.92 11.81 2.95
CA MET A 110 14.12 11.64 4.17
C MET A 110 13.62 10.19 4.33
N ASN A 111 13.20 9.55 3.24
CA ASN A 111 12.67 8.19 3.26
C ASN A 111 13.73 7.18 3.72
N SER A 112 14.96 7.32 3.26
CA SER A 112 16.09 6.48 3.65
C SER A 112 16.39 6.59 5.14
N LEU A 113 16.29 7.81 5.70
CA LEU A 113 16.46 8.03 7.14
C LEU A 113 15.33 7.38 7.94
N VAL A 114 14.07 7.55 7.50
CA VAL A 114 12.88 6.94 8.10
C VAL A 114 12.96 5.41 8.04
N GLN A 115 13.36 4.84 6.91
CA GLN A 115 13.52 3.39 6.77
C GLN A 115 14.58 2.84 7.71
N SER A 116 15.71 3.55 7.89
CA SER A 116 16.72 3.13 8.86
C SER A 116 16.20 3.12 10.30
N ALA A 117 15.24 3.99 10.62
CA ALA A 117 14.56 4.00 11.92
C ALA A 117 13.52 2.88 12.05
N ILE A 118 12.82 2.53 10.96
CA ILE A 118 11.85 1.42 10.93
C ILE A 118 12.55 0.07 11.09
N THR A 119 13.61 -0.18 10.32
CA THR A 119 14.36 -1.45 10.34
C THR A 119 15.31 -1.56 11.53
N GLY A 120 15.68 -0.42 12.11
CA GLY A 120 16.78 -0.31 13.05
C GLY A 120 18.14 -0.31 12.32
N LYS A 121 19.14 0.32 12.94
CA LYS A 121 20.50 0.43 12.40
C LYS A 121 21.52 0.57 13.51
N GLY A 122 22.54 -0.29 13.52
CA GLY A 122 23.57 -0.28 14.55
C GLY A 122 22.97 -0.50 15.94
N GLY A 123 23.18 0.44 16.86
CA GLY A 123 22.61 0.42 18.21
C GLY A 123 21.15 0.87 18.30
N MET A 124 20.55 1.34 17.20
CA MET A 124 19.15 1.77 17.17
C MET A 124 18.21 0.58 16.90
N PRO A 125 17.29 0.25 17.82
CA PRO A 125 16.30 -0.82 17.60
C PRO A 125 15.28 -0.43 16.52
N ALA A 126 14.70 -1.44 15.86
CA ALA A 126 13.61 -1.27 14.92
C ALA A 126 12.45 -0.50 15.56
N ARG A 127 11.96 0.53 14.87
CA ARG A 127 10.92 1.45 15.36
C ARG A 127 11.20 2.04 16.76
N GLY A 128 12.47 2.29 17.07
CA GLY A 128 12.86 2.80 18.39
C GLY A 128 12.56 1.84 19.55
N GLY A 129 12.30 0.55 19.26
CA GLY A 129 11.97 -0.47 20.25
C GLY A 129 10.47 -0.59 20.54
N ASP A 130 9.63 0.22 19.91
CA ASP A 130 8.18 0.13 20.00
C ASP A 130 7.59 -0.44 18.70
N PRO A 131 7.28 -1.75 18.65
CA PRO A 131 6.75 -2.38 17.44
C PRO A 131 5.32 -1.91 17.10
N SER A 132 4.65 -1.16 17.99
CA SER A 132 3.30 -0.64 17.73
C SER A 132 3.29 0.63 16.89
N LEU A 133 4.44 1.30 16.71
CA LEU A 133 4.53 2.50 15.90
C LEU A 133 4.29 2.19 14.42
N THR A 134 3.42 2.98 13.80
CA THR A 134 3.14 2.93 12.37
C THR A 134 4.26 3.60 11.55
N ASP A 135 4.32 3.32 10.24
CA ASP A 135 5.32 3.94 9.36
C ASP A 135 5.11 5.46 9.28
N GLU A 136 3.85 5.88 9.32
CA GLU A 136 3.43 7.28 9.36
C GLU A 136 3.89 7.98 10.65
N GLU A 137 3.75 7.33 11.82
CA GLU A 137 4.26 7.86 13.09
C GLU A 137 5.79 7.90 13.12
N MET A 138 6.45 6.93 12.49
CA MET A 138 7.91 6.93 12.34
C MET A 138 8.39 8.08 11.46
N TYR A 139 7.70 8.35 10.35
CA TYR A 139 8.00 9.48 9.47
C TYR A 139 7.85 10.82 10.22
N ALA A 140 6.73 11.01 10.92
CA ALA A 140 6.46 12.21 11.70
C ALA A 140 7.48 12.42 12.83
N ALA A 141 7.90 11.35 13.51
CA ALA A 141 8.92 11.42 14.55
C ALA A 141 10.30 11.83 14.00
N VAL A 142 10.72 11.27 12.86
CA VAL A 142 12.00 11.64 12.22
C VAL A 142 11.99 13.09 11.73
N ALA A 143 10.88 13.55 11.17
CA ALA A 143 10.72 14.95 10.76
C ALA A 143 10.84 15.92 11.97
N ASP A 144 10.22 15.59 13.10
CA ASP A 144 10.33 16.38 14.35
C ASP A 144 11.76 16.40 14.90
N MET A 145 12.47 15.27 14.81
CA MET A 145 13.88 15.17 15.22
C MET A 145 14.81 16.03 14.36
N LEU A 146 14.60 16.05 13.05
CA LEU A 146 15.36 16.89 12.11
C LEU A 146 15.10 18.38 12.35
N SER A 147 13.84 18.75 12.56
CA SER A 147 13.44 20.10 12.93
C SER A 147 14.11 20.54 14.24
N THR A 148 14.09 19.68 15.27
CA THR A 148 14.76 19.93 16.56
C THR A 148 16.28 20.08 16.41
N ALA A 149 16.88 19.37 15.47
CA ALA A 149 18.31 19.48 15.14
C ALA A 149 18.66 20.71 14.28
N GLY A 150 17.69 21.57 13.94
CA GLY A 150 17.89 22.76 13.12
C GLY A 150 18.07 22.46 11.63
N ILE A 151 17.64 21.27 11.17
CA ILE A 151 17.50 20.95 9.76
C ILE A 151 16.05 21.17 9.37
N GLU A 152 15.83 22.27 8.65
CA GLU A 152 14.58 22.48 7.96
C GLU A 152 14.57 21.61 6.71
N VAL A 153 13.97 20.44 6.84
CA VAL A 153 13.41 19.74 5.69
C VAL A 153 12.27 20.61 5.16
N ALA A 154 12.33 21.03 3.90
CA ALA A 154 11.33 21.90 3.30
C ALA A 154 9.93 21.25 3.36
N ALA A 155 9.21 21.51 4.45
CA ALA A 155 7.78 21.70 4.40
C ALA A 155 7.58 23.04 3.67
N THR A 156 7.17 23.03 2.42
CA THR A 156 6.70 24.28 1.80
C THR A 156 5.35 24.63 2.40
N ALA A 157 5.37 25.20 3.59
CA ALA A 157 4.35 26.10 4.09
C ALA A 157 4.99 27.49 4.18
N GLU A 158 4.68 28.34 3.20
CA GLU A 158 4.92 29.77 3.33
C GLU A 158 3.84 30.32 4.27
N VAL A 159 4.23 30.67 5.50
CA VAL A 159 3.38 31.33 6.49
C VAL A 159 3.71 32.81 6.46
N ALA A 160 2.79 33.62 5.93
CA ALA A 160 2.77 35.05 6.20
C ALA A 160 2.11 35.29 7.58
N ASP A 161 2.94 35.79 8.48
CA ASP A 161 2.70 36.48 9.74
C ASP A 161 1.29 37.07 9.98
N THR A 162 0.70 36.78 11.14
CA THR A 162 0.29 37.83 12.10
C THR A 162 0.00 37.22 13.47
N THR A 163 0.74 37.70 14.45
CA THR A 163 0.47 37.53 15.87
C THR A 163 -0.73 38.38 16.31
N ALA A 164 -1.79 37.76 16.82
CA ALA A 164 -2.71 38.38 17.77
C ALA A 164 -3.58 37.34 18.51
N ALA A 165 -3.41 37.34 19.84
CA ALA A 165 -4.36 36.96 20.89
C ALA A 165 -5.03 35.57 20.86
N VAL A 166 -4.63 34.79 21.87
CA VAL A 166 -5.25 33.56 22.36
C VAL A 166 -6.64 33.85 22.94
N THR A 167 -7.67 33.18 22.42
CA THR A 167 -8.84 32.73 23.19
C THR A 167 -9.38 31.46 22.56
N ASP A 168 -9.71 30.48 23.40
CA ASP A 168 -10.34 29.19 23.13
C ASP A 168 -11.25 29.14 21.88
N VAL A 169 -11.13 28.07 21.07
CA VAL A 169 -12.20 27.11 20.71
C VAL A 169 -11.64 26.11 19.65
N GLU A 170 -11.71 24.82 19.98
CA GLU A 170 -11.78 23.62 19.11
C GLU A 170 -10.61 23.28 18.16
N ALA A 171 -10.05 22.09 18.36
CA ALA A 171 -8.86 21.56 17.68
C ALA A 171 -9.06 21.39 16.17
N PRO A 172 -8.11 21.83 15.32
CA PRO A 172 -8.18 21.55 13.89
C PRO A 172 -7.73 20.11 13.62
N VAL A 173 -8.58 19.34 12.94
CA VAL A 173 -8.21 18.10 12.27
C VAL A 173 -7.05 18.36 11.30
N VAL A 174 -5.86 17.83 11.61
CA VAL A 174 -4.69 17.96 10.74
C VAL A 174 -4.80 16.89 9.66
N GLU A 175 -5.32 17.30 8.51
CA GLU A 175 -5.32 16.55 7.26
C GLU A 175 -3.87 16.23 6.86
N VAL A 176 -3.54 14.95 6.68
CA VAL A 176 -2.24 14.52 6.17
C VAL A 176 -2.05 15.19 4.82
N ALA A 177 -1.14 16.15 4.72
CA ALA A 177 -0.94 16.94 3.51
C ALA A 177 -0.77 16.01 2.31
N ALA A 178 -1.79 15.99 1.44
CA ALA A 178 -1.81 15.17 0.26
C ALA A 178 -0.60 15.54 -0.62
N ILE A 179 0.20 14.53 -1.01
CA ILE A 179 1.12 14.69 -2.14
C ILE A 179 0.25 15.10 -3.32
N LYS A 180 0.43 16.33 -3.79
CA LYS A 180 -0.33 16.85 -4.92
C LYS A 180 -0.04 15.96 -6.13
N LEU A 181 -1.09 15.46 -6.75
CA LEU A 181 -0.97 14.59 -7.90
C LEU A 181 -0.08 15.23 -8.97
N ASP A 182 -0.29 16.51 -9.22
CA ASP A 182 0.38 17.34 -10.22
C ASP A 182 1.90 17.40 -10.04
N THR A 183 2.41 17.26 -8.81
CA THR A 183 3.85 17.32 -8.51
C THR A 183 4.57 15.99 -8.70
N VAL A 184 3.83 14.90 -8.94
CA VAL A 184 4.43 13.58 -9.23
C VAL A 184 5.01 13.56 -10.64
N VAL A 185 6.32 13.33 -10.73
CA VAL A 185 7.08 13.24 -12.00
C VAL A 185 7.67 11.85 -12.19
N ALA A 186 7.89 11.48 -13.45
CA ALA A 186 8.59 10.24 -13.79
C ALA A 186 10.11 10.40 -13.57
N SER A 187 10.75 9.38 -13.02
CA SER A 187 12.21 9.28 -12.92
C SER A 187 12.75 8.11 -13.75
N ALA A 188 14.04 8.16 -14.08
CA ALA A 188 14.71 7.06 -14.78
C ALA A 188 14.71 5.76 -13.95
N LEU A 189 14.82 5.88 -12.63
CA LEU A 189 14.71 4.75 -11.71
C LEU A 189 13.32 4.11 -11.82
N GLY A 190 12.27 4.94 -11.68
CA GLY A 190 10.88 4.49 -11.77
C GLY A 190 10.54 3.82 -13.10
N GLU A 191 10.98 4.41 -14.21
CA GLU A 191 10.82 3.81 -15.54
C GLU A 191 11.51 2.45 -15.66
N SER A 192 12.74 2.34 -15.14
CA SER A 192 13.51 1.09 -15.20
C SER A 192 12.89 -0.02 -14.34
N THR A 193 12.41 0.32 -13.13
CA THR A 193 11.73 -0.63 -12.25
C THR A 193 10.38 -1.05 -12.83
N TYR A 194 9.63 -0.10 -13.40
CA TYR A 194 8.39 -0.41 -14.11
C TYR A 194 8.62 -1.45 -15.21
N LYS A 195 9.61 -1.20 -16.08
CA LYS A 195 9.95 -2.08 -17.20
C LYS A 195 10.51 -3.44 -16.78
N SER A 196 11.06 -3.58 -15.57
CA SER A 196 11.60 -4.85 -15.10
C SER A 196 10.56 -5.71 -14.38
N SER A 197 9.62 -5.09 -13.66
CA SER A 197 8.78 -5.80 -12.67
C SER A 197 7.28 -5.54 -12.79
N CYS A 198 6.85 -4.41 -13.37
CA CYS A 198 5.43 -4.01 -13.38
C CYS A 198 4.77 -4.16 -14.74
N PHE A 199 5.52 -3.97 -15.82
CA PHE A 199 5.03 -3.85 -17.19
C PHE A 199 4.20 -5.05 -17.66
N ALA A 200 4.56 -6.27 -17.26
CA ALA A 200 3.92 -7.49 -17.73
C ALA A 200 2.38 -7.48 -17.53
N CYS A 201 1.93 -6.87 -16.43
CA CYS A 201 0.51 -6.70 -16.13
C CYS A 201 -0.01 -5.30 -16.45
N HIS A 202 0.77 -4.25 -16.15
CA HIS A 202 0.31 -2.86 -16.31
C HIS A 202 0.40 -2.31 -17.75
N ASP A 203 1.07 -2.99 -18.68
CA ASP A 203 0.96 -2.67 -20.12
C ASP A 203 -0.24 -3.35 -20.77
N THR A 204 -0.58 -4.55 -20.30
CA THR A 204 -1.54 -5.46 -20.99
C THR A 204 -2.92 -5.50 -20.34
N GLY A 205 -3.01 -5.07 -19.08
CA GLY A 205 -4.21 -5.24 -18.27
C GLY A 205 -4.38 -6.67 -17.73
N ALA A 206 -3.32 -7.48 -17.73
CA ALA A 206 -3.39 -8.85 -17.23
C ALA A 206 -3.95 -8.90 -15.80
N ALA A 207 -4.77 -9.92 -15.52
CA ALA A 207 -5.48 -10.08 -14.25
C ALA A 207 -6.35 -8.85 -13.85
N ASN A 208 -6.86 -8.10 -14.85
CA ASN A 208 -7.60 -6.85 -14.67
C ASN A 208 -6.76 -5.72 -14.02
N SER A 209 -5.46 -5.73 -14.29
CA SER A 209 -4.56 -4.65 -13.88
C SER A 209 -4.94 -3.34 -14.59
N PRO A 210 -4.88 -2.17 -13.92
CA PRO A 210 -5.08 -0.89 -14.59
C PRO A 210 -3.92 -0.62 -15.57
N ILE A 211 -4.25 -0.42 -16.83
CA ILE A 211 -3.28 -0.17 -17.90
C ILE A 211 -2.67 1.22 -17.73
N ILE A 212 -1.35 1.33 -17.76
CA ILE A 212 -0.65 2.62 -17.73
C ILE A 212 -1.10 3.49 -18.92
N GLY A 213 -1.37 4.77 -18.68
CA GLY A 213 -1.85 5.69 -19.71
C GLY A 213 -3.35 5.65 -19.99
N ASP A 214 -4.09 4.67 -19.44
CA ASP A 214 -5.55 4.70 -19.48
C ASP A 214 -6.09 5.68 -18.43
N LYS A 215 -6.22 6.95 -18.85
CA LYS A 215 -6.69 8.04 -17.98
C LYS A 215 -8.07 7.76 -17.36
N ILE A 216 -8.94 7.03 -18.05
CA ILE A 216 -10.28 6.71 -17.55
C ILE A 216 -10.19 5.67 -16.44
N ALA A 217 -9.39 4.63 -16.63
CA ALA A 217 -9.15 3.62 -15.59
C ALA A 217 -8.39 4.18 -14.37
N TRP A 218 -7.55 5.20 -14.58
CA TRP A 218 -6.73 5.81 -13.53
C TRP A 218 -7.39 6.96 -12.78
N ALA A 219 -8.30 7.74 -13.37
CA ALA A 219 -8.99 8.85 -12.72
C ALA A 219 -9.51 8.53 -11.30
N PRO A 220 -10.36 7.49 -11.09
CA PRO A 220 -10.87 7.17 -9.74
C PRO A 220 -9.79 6.62 -8.78
N ARG A 221 -8.62 6.25 -9.30
CA ARG A 221 -7.48 5.76 -8.50
C ARG A 221 -6.64 6.93 -8.01
N LEU A 222 -6.44 7.93 -8.88
CA LEU A 222 -5.71 9.13 -8.54
C LEU A 222 -6.45 9.95 -7.47
N GLU A 223 -7.79 9.88 -7.44
CA GLU A 223 -8.62 10.43 -6.36
C GLU A 223 -8.33 9.81 -4.98
N THR A 224 -7.81 8.57 -4.92
CA THR A 224 -7.42 7.95 -3.64
C THR A 224 -6.14 8.54 -3.06
N GLY A 225 -5.40 9.33 -3.85
CA GLY A 225 -4.15 9.96 -3.47
C GLY A 225 -2.91 9.10 -3.72
N VAL A 226 -1.78 9.78 -3.93
CA VAL A 226 -0.49 9.17 -4.28
C VAL A 226 -0.02 8.19 -3.20
N VAL A 227 -0.15 8.56 -1.93
CA VAL A 227 0.26 7.73 -0.79
C VAL A 227 -0.51 6.40 -0.75
N ALA A 228 -1.81 6.42 -1.05
CA ALA A 228 -2.63 5.21 -1.09
C ALA A 228 -2.21 4.28 -2.25
N LEU A 229 -1.78 4.85 -3.37
CA LEU A 229 -1.26 4.09 -4.52
C LEU A 229 0.09 3.46 -4.21
N HIS A 230 1.00 4.19 -3.55
CA HIS A 230 2.27 3.66 -3.05
C HIS A 230 2.03 2.48 -2.10
N ALA A 231 1.16 2.67 -1.11
CA ALA A 231 0.83 1.62 -0.14
C ALA A 231 0.24 0.37 -0.81
N SER A 232 -0.62 0.56 -1.82
CA SER A 232 -1.20 -0.56 -2.58
C SER A 232 -0.14 -1.35 -3.33
N ALA A 233 0.88 -0.70 -3.90
CA ALA A 233 1.96 -1.37 -4.62
C ALA A 233 2.94 -2.08 -3.69
N LEU A 234 3.28 -1.46 -2.55
CA LEU A 234 4.18 -2.05 -1.55
C LEU A 234 3.58 -3.27 -0.87
N LYS A 235 2.30 -3.20 -0.48
CA LYS A 235 1.61 -4.27 0.27
C LYS A 235 0.88 -5.27 -0.63
N GLY A 236 0.69 -4.92 -1.90
CA GLY A 236 -0.18 -5.66 -2.82
C GLY A 236 -1.65 -5.33 -2.61
N LYS A 237 -2.48 -5.60 -3.62
CA LYS A 237 -3.93 -5.34 -3.58
C LYS A 237 -4.67 -6.28 -4.53
N GLY A 238 -5.56 -7.10 -3.97
CA GLY A 238 -6.32 -8.08 -4.76
C GLY A 238 -5.40 -9.05 -5.51
N ALA A 239 -5.47 -9.05 -6.85
CA ALA A 239 -4.61 -9.87 -7.70
C ALA A 239 -3.19 -9.31 -7.90
N MET A 240 -2.95 -8.04 -7.52
CA MET A 240 -1.61 -7.43 -7.60
C MET A 240 -0.75 -7.89 -6.42
N PRO A 241 0.34 -8.64 -6.65
CA PRO A 241 1.25 -9.06 -5.58
C PRO A 241 2.02 -7.86 -4.99
N ALA A 242 2.43 -7.99 -3.73
CA ALA A 242 3.31 -7.03 -3.07
C ALA A 242 4.58 -6.81 -3.90
N LYS A 243 5.01 -5.55 -4.03
CA LYS A 243 6.19 -5.12 -4.81
C LYS A 243 6.18 -5.62 -6.26
N GLY A 244 5.00 -5.73 -6.88
CA GLY A 244 4.87 -6.25 -8.24
C GLY A 244 5.30 -7.72 -8.38
N GLY A 245 5.36 -8.47 -7.28
CA GLY A 245 5.78 -9.87 -7.28
C GLY A 245 7.30 -10.04 -7.25
N ASN A 246 8.05 -8.94 -7.13
CA ASN A 246 9.50 -8.96 -7.00
C ASN A 246 9.91 -8.54 -5.57
N PRO A 247 10.12 -9.49 -4.65
CA PRO A 247 10.46 -9.17 -3.26
C PRO A 247 11.86 -8.56 -3.10
N THR A 248 12.70 -8.58 -4.14
CA THR A 248 14.05 -8.00 -4.08
C THR A 248 14.06 -6.50 -4.30
N LEU A 249 12.96 -5.91 -4.79
CA LEU A 249 12.85 -4.46 -4.95
C LEU A 249 12.84 -3.78 -3.57
N SER A 250 13.61 -2.70 -3.47
CA SER A 250 13.47 -1.74 -2.38
C SER A 250 12.13 -1.01 -2.47
N ASP A 251 11.69 -0.44 -1.34
CA ASP A 251 10.44 0.31 -1.30
C ASP A 251 10.52 1.57 -2.18
N GLU A 252 11.69 2.19 -2.24
CA GLU A 252 11.98 3.35 -3.11
C GLU A 252 11.81 3.00 -4.59
N GLU A 253 12.35 1.86 -5.05
CA GLU A 253 12.18 1.42 -6.43
C GLU A 253 10.70 1.22 -6.79
N VAL A 254 9.90 0.68 -5.86
CA VAL A 254 8.46 0.48 -6.04
C VAL A 254 7.72 1.81 -6.06
N ILE A 255 8.05 2.74 -5.15
CA ILE A 255 7.46 4.08 -5.09
C ILE A 255 7.74 4.84 -6.38
N GLU A 256 8.98 4.83 -6.87
CA GLU A 256 9.35 5.48 -8.11
C GLU A 256 8.69 4.84 -9.33
N ALA A 257 8.51 3.51 -9.34
CA ALA A 257 7.73 2.84 -10.39
C ALA A 257 6.26 3.29 -10.38
N VAL A 258 5.65 3.47 -9.21
CA VAL A 258 4.28 4.00 -9.09
C VAL A 258 4.23 5.46 -9.54
N ASN A 259 5.22 6.28 -9.20
CA ASN A 259 5.33 7.67 -9.67
C ASN A 259 5.41 7.73 -11.19
N TYR A 260 6.18 6.84 -11.81
CA TYR A 260 6.24 6.68 -13.26
C TYR A 260 4.86 6.33 -13.85
N ILE A 261 4.14 5.36 -13.27
CA ILE A 261 2.79 5.00 -13.74
C ILE A 261 1.82 6.18 -13.61
N ILE A 262 1.81 6.85 -12.45
CA ILE A 262 0.97 8.03 -12.19
C ILE A 262 1.26 9.12 -13.21
N ALA A 263 2.53 9.49 -13.40
CA ALA A 263 2.93 10.55 -14.33
C ALA A 263 2.49 10.27 -15.77
N ASN A 264 2.45 9.00 -16.16
CA ASN A 264 2.00 8.58 -17.49
C ASN A 264 0.49 8.35 -17.61
N SER A 265 -0.28 8.42 -16.51
CA SER A 265 -1.72 8.08 -16.49
C SER A 265 -2.64 9.23 -16.06
N LYS A 266 -2.11 10.42 -15.84
CA LYS A 266 -2.86 11.67 -15.64
C LYS A 266 -3.52 12.13 -16.95
#